data_AF-A0A6I6A492-F1
#
_entry.id   AF-A0A6I6A492-F1
#
_cell.length_a   1.000
_cell.length_b   1.000
_cell.length_c   1.000
_cell.angle_alpha   90.00
_cell.angle_beta   90.00
_cell.angle_gamma   90.00
#
_symmetry.space_group_name_H-M   'P 1'
#
loop_
_entity.id
_entity.type
_entity.pdbx_description
1 polymer ?
#
loop_
_entity_poly.entity_id
_entity_poly.type
_entity_poly.pdbx_seq_one_letter_code
_entity_poly.pdbx_strand_id
1 'polypeptide(L)'
;MDWMDGLLFPIMVAVAWIMVQFHNLLTAVGLDPAGGAAWALSIVGLVIVIRILLIPLFFKQIKASRGLQLVQPEMQALQKRYKGKTDPASREAMSREMMELYRKHGTNPFASCLPLLLQSPIFFALFRVLYELPRLAEGTYPRADSIGPMTRELAAQAEAATIFGAPLSGTFMQADGNWNIRIVTVLLIIAMSVTTFTTQRQLTMKNMPPAALQGPMAQQQKILLYVLPLVFAFSGVNFPIGVLIYWTTTNLWSMGQQFYTIRRMPAPGSQAEAALKERKARKAARRGVSIEEDAGTVAVIDEKPRGQREQPKRKDRAKARPAQPGTKPGGRDPPGARRAARVAPRPGRVGRLPASPGPRVPADPAARRVRAAGRPTAPTPPDASITDVAASTRQVNGGEMGTQPDTAVDADLVRRLEEEGEIAADYLEELLDITDLDGDIEIDIDHGRAAVEIVAAEDGDEASLRRLIGRDGEVLDALQELTRLAVQARTGERSRLMLDVGGHRAARRAELVAVAKDAIERVRASNSALRLEPMNPFERKVVHDAVAEAGLVSDSEGVEPQRRVVVRPA
;
A
#
# COMPACT_ATOMS: atom_id res chain seq x y z
N MET A 1 38.84 20.10 -20.01
CA MET A 1 37.93 19.28 -19.20
C MET A 1 36.53 19.52 -19.71
N ASP A 2 35.73 18.49 -19.90
CA ASP A 2 34.32 18.65 -20.30
C ASP A 2 33.49 19.06 -19.07
N TRP A 3 32.47 19.90 -19.27
CA TRP A 3 31.48 20.21 -18.24
C TRP A 3 30.77 18.94 -17.76
N MET A 4 30.55 17.99 -18.68
CA MET A 4 29.98 16.67 -18.37
C MET A 4 30.86 15.85 -17.42
N ASP A 5 32.20 16.04 -17.44
CA ASP A 5 33.11 15.42 -16.47
C ASP A 5 32.92 15.99 -15.06
N GLY A 6 32.71 17.30 -14.97
CA GLY A 6 32.39 17.98 -13.71
C GLY A 6 31.07 17.48 -13.10
N LEU A 7 30.04 17.30 -13.94
CA LEU A 7 28.71 16.85 -13.53
C LEU A 7 28.67 15.38 -13.12
N LEU A 8 29.37 14.49 -13.85
CA LEU A 8 29.33 13.05 -13.59
C LEU A 8 30.28 12.60 -12.47
N PHE A 9 31.35 13.34 -12.15
CA PHE A 9 32.34 12.90 -11.17
C PHE A 9 31.79 12.57 -9.76
N PRO A 10 30.86 13.34 -9.16
CA PRO A 10 30.24 12.95 -7.88
C PRO A 10 29.46 11.62 -7.96
N ILE A 11 28.87 11.34 -9.13
CA ILE A 11 28.15 10.08 -9.38
C ILE A 11 29.16 8.93 -9.58
N MET A 12 30.30 9.18 -10.25
CA MET A 12 31.40 8.23 -10.36
C MET A 12 31.97 7.86 -8.99
N VAL A 13 32.17 8.83 -8.10
CA VAL A 13 32.59 8.61 -6.71
C VAL A 13 31.58 7.74 -5.94
N ALA A 14 30.27 8.00 -6.09
CA ALA A 14 29.23 7.19 -5.44
C ALA A 14 29.16 5.76 -6.01
N VAL A 15 29.27 5.59 -7.33
CA VAL A 15 29.30 4.28 -8.01
C VAL A 15 30.52 3.47 -7.57
N ALA A 16 31.71 4.08 -7.60
CA ALA A 16 32.95 3.46 -7.13
C ALA A 16 32.87 3.09 -5.65
N TRP A 17 32.24 3.92 -4.81
CA TRP A 17 32.02 3.59 -3.40
C TRP A 17 31.14 2.34 -3.23
N ILE A 18 29.99 2.25 -3.91
CA ILE A 18 29.13 1.06 -3.81
C ILE A 18 29.87 -0.19 -4.31
N MET A 19 30.61 -0.10 -5.42
CA MET A 19 31.42 -1.22 -5.93
C MET A 19 32.49 -1.67 -4.94
N VAL A 20 33.25 -0.75 -4.33
CA VAL A 20 34.28 -1.10 -3.33
C VAL A 20 33.65 -1.68 -2.06
N GLN A 21 32.49 -1.19 -1.60
CA GLN A 21 31.81 -1.80 -0.45
C GLN A 21 31.35 -3.23 -0.73
N PHE A 22 30.76 -3.51 -1.89
CA PHE A 22 30.41 -4.90 -2.24
C PHE A 22 31.63 -5.77 -2.44
N HIS A 23 32.71 -5.26 -3.05
CA HIS A 23 33.97 -5.97 -3.18
C HIS A 23 34.50 -6.39 -1.80
N ASN A 24 34.61 -5.43 -0.86
CA ASN A 24 35.06 -5.68 0.51
C ASN A 24 34.15 -6.66 1.28
N LEU A 25 32.83 -6.61 1.06
CA LEU A 25 31.90 -7.57 1.65
C LEU A 25 32.11 -8.99 1.10
N LEU A 26 32.31 -9.12 -0.21
CA LEU A 26 32.52 -10.41 -0.88
C LEU A 26 33.86 -11.04 -0.49
N THR A 27 34.91 -10.24 -0.34
CA THR A 27 36.22 -10.73 0.12
C THR A 27 36.21 -11.09 1.60
N ALA A 28 35.48 -10.35 2.44
CA ALA A 28 35.23 -10.74 3.84
C ALA A 28 34.41 -12.04 3.98
N VAL A 29 33.60 -12.39 2.98
CA VAL A 29 32.88 -13.68 2.89
C VAL A 29 33.75 -14.80 2.26
N GLY A 30 34.97 -14.49 1.83
CA GLY A 30 35.98 -15.47 1.40
C GLY A 30 36.22 -15.56 -0.10
N LEU A 31 35.74 -14.60 -0.91
CA LEU A 31 36.17 -14.49 -2.31
C LEU A 31 37.58 -13.88 -2.41
N ASP A 32 38.32 -14.26 -3.45
CA ASP A 32 39.63 -13.68 -3.79
C ASP A 32 39.50 -12.17 -4.17
N PRO A 33 40.26 -11.25 -3.52
CA PRO A 33 40.31 -9.84 -3.90
C PRO A 33 40.84 -9.57 -5.32
N ALA A 34 41.72 -10.42 -5.86
CA ALA A 34 42.15 -10.35 -7.26
C ALA A 34 41.15 -11.04 -8.22
N GLY A 35 40.17 -11.76 -7.68
CA GLY A 35 39.26 -12.61 -8.44
C GLY A 35 38.18 -11.81 -9.17
N GLY A 36 38.02 -12.05 -10.47
CA GLY A 36 36.93 -11.46 -11.28
C GLY A 36 35.53 -11.76 -10.76
N ALA A 37 35.35 -12.83 -9.98
CA ALA A 37 34.09 -13.10 -9.28
C ALA A 37 33.71 -11.98 -8.29
N ALA A 38 34.65 -11.49 -7.47
CA ALA A 38 34.40 -10.42 -6.51
C ALA A 38 34.05 -9.09 -7.22
N TRP A 39 34.77 -8.78 -8.32
CA TRP A 39 34.56 -7.56 -9.09
C TRP A 39 33.30 -7.58 -9.98
N ALA A 40 32.89 -8.71 -10.55
CA ALA A 40 31.59 -8.80 -11.21
C ALA A 40 30.42 -8.79 -10.22
N LEU A 41 30.54 -9.50 -9.09
CA LEU A 41 29.47 -9.50 -8.09
C LEU A 41 29.32 -8.13 -7.41
N SER A 42 30.36 -7.29 -7.37
CA SER A 42 30.22 -5.89 -6.95
C SER A 42 29.50 -5.00 -7.98
N ILE A 43 29.68 -5.24 -9.28
CA ILE A 43 28.85 -4.63 -10.34
C ILE A 43 27.39 -5.10 -10.21
N VAL A 44 27.14 -6.37 -9.89
CA VAL A 44 25.79 -6.91 -9.63
C VAL A 44 25.16 -6.24 -8.39
N GLY A 45 25.92 -6.13 -7.29
CA GLY A 45 25.49 -5.46 -6.06
C GLY A 45 25.14 -3.98 -6.28
N LEU A 46 25.95 -3.26 -7.06
CA LEU A 46 25.66 -1.90 -7.52
C LEU A 46 24.30 -1.83 -8.25
N VAL A 47 24.04 -2.73 -9.21
CA VAL A 47 22.75 -2.76 -9.91
C VAL A 47 21.59 -2.97 -8.92
N ILE A 48 21.73 -3.91 -7.99
CA ILE A 48 20.69 -4.22 -6.99
C ILE A 48 20.40 -3.00 -6.10
N VAL A 49 21.43 -2.34 -5.53
CA VAL A 49 21.24 -1.16 -4.67
C VAL A 49 20.60 0.00 -5.43
N ILE A 50 21.10 0.33 -6.62
CA ILE A 50 20.51 1.39 -7.45
C ILE A 50 19.06 1.07 -7.81
N ARG A 51 18.75 -0.21 -8.12
CA ARG A 51 17.38 -0.62 -8.43
C ARG A 51 16.45 -0.52 -7.23
N ILE A 52 16.87 -0.95 -6.04
CA ILE A 52 16.09 -0.83 -4.80
C ILE A 52 15.75 0.64 -4.51
N LEU A 53 16.73 1.54 -4.61
CA LEU A 53 16.51 2.99 -4.43
C LEU A 53 15.53 3.59 -5.45
N LEU A 54 15.42 3.00 -6.64
CA LEU A 54 14.52 3.44 -7.71
C LEU A 54 13.11 2.80 -7.65
N ILE A 55 12.85 1.81 -6.80
CA ILE A 55 11.53 1.16 -6.68
C ILE A 55 10.37 2.16 -6.48
N PRO A 56 10.45 3.16 -5.57
CA PRO A 56 9.34 4.09 -5.34
C PRO A 56 9.04 4.99 -6.55
N LEU A 57 10.06 5.30 -7.36
CA LEU A 57 9.89 6.04 -8.61
C LEU A 57 9.35 5.14 -9.72
N PHE A 58 9.80 3.88 -9.79
CA PHE A 58 9.30 2.90 -10.74
C PHE A 58 7.78 2.66 -10.57
N PHE A 59 7.27 2.57 -9.33
CA PHE A 59 5.82 2.49 -9.11
C PHE A 59 5.07 3.74 -9.62
N LYS A 60 5.62 4.95 -9.43
CA LYS A 60 5.05 6.18 -10.01
C LYS A 60 5.06 6.17 -11.54
N GLN A 61 6.12 5.65 -12.15
CA GLN A 61 6.25 5.49 -13.61
C GLN A 61 5.25 4.45 -14.16
N ILE A 62 5.02 3.33 -13.47
CA ILE A 62 3.97 2.37 -13.84
C ILE A 62 2.59 3.04 -13.80
N LYS A 63 2.27 3.79 -12.73
CA LYS A 63 0.96 4.48 -12.61
C LYS A 63 0.76 5.47 -13.76
N ALA A 64 1.79 6.24 -14.12
CA ALA A 64 1.75 7.13 -15.28
C ALA A 64 1.61 6.38 -16.62
N SER A 65 2.29 5.22 -16.76
CA SER A 65 2.19 4.37 -17.94
C SER A 65 0.80 3.75 -18.11
N ARG A 66 0.13 3.33 -17.03
CA ARG A 66 -1.29 2.88 -17.07
C ARG A 66 -2.22 4.02 -17.48
N GLY A 67 -2.00 5.24 -16.99
CA GLY A 67 -2.77 6.41 -17.43
C GLY A 67 -2.70 6.59 -18.95
N LEU A 68 -1.50 6.48 -19.54
CA LEU A 68 -1.30 6.53 -20.99
C LEU A 68 -1.97 5.37 -21.75
N GLN A 69 -2.16 4.20 -21.10
CA GLN A 69 -2.93 3.08 -21.67
C GLN A 69 -4.44 3.36 -21.66
N LEU A 70 -4.99 4.00 -20.62
CA LEU A 70 -6.41 4.37 -20.56
C LEU A 70 -6.79 5.41 -21.63
N VAL A 71 -5.85 6.26 -22.06
CA VAL A 71 -6.04 7.24 -23.14
C VAL A 71 -6.01 6.61 -24.55
N GLN A 72 -5.58 5.35 -24.72
CA GLN A 72 -5.52 4.66 -26.02
C GLN A 72 -6.80 4.73 -26.88
N PRO A 73 -8.01 4.37 -26.39
CA PRO A 73 -9.23 4.40 -27.20
C PRO A 73 -9.56 5.80 -27.75
N GLU A 74 -9.43 6.84 -26.93
CA GLU A 74 -9.64 8.23 -27.36
C GLU A 74 -8.54 8.70 -28.31
N MET A 75 -7.29 8.30 -28.07
CA MET A 75 -6.17 8.56 -28.98
C MET A 75 -6.41 7.94 -30.36
N GLN A 76 -6.96 6.73 -30.42
CA GLN A 76 -7.35 6.08 -31.67
C GLN A 76 -8.56 6.76 -32.32
N ALA A 77 -9.53 7.27 -31.55
CA ALA A 77 -10.64 8.06 -32.07
C ALA A 77 -10.15 9.39 -32.69
N LEU A 78 -9.23 10.09 -32.01
CA LEU A 78 -8.57 11.31 -32.51
C LEU A 78 -7.78 11.03 -33.80
N GLN A 79 -6.96 9.96 -33.81
CA GLN A 79 -6.23 9.53 -35.01
C GLN A 79 -7.18 9.18 -36.18
N LYS A 80 -8.38 8.63 -35.90
CA LYS A 80 -9.42 8.38 -36.92
C LYS A 80 -10.03 9.69 -37.44
N ARG A 81 -10.35 10.67 -36.58
CA ARG A 81 -10.88 12.01 -36.97
C ARG A 81 -9.94 12.81 -37.87
N TYR A 82 -8.63 12.57 -37.75
CA TYR A 82 -7.59 13.24 -38.54
C TYR A 82 -6.99 12.36 -39.65
N LYS A 83 -7.46 11.12 -39.81
CA LYS A 83 -6.94 10.19 -40.83
C LYS A 83 -7.18 10.74 -42.24
N GLY A 84 -6.10 10.84 -43.02
CA GLY A 84 -6.13 11.35 -44.40
C GLY A 84 -5.97 12.86 -44.53
N LYS A 85 -6.03 13.63 -43.44
CA LYS A 85 -5.69 15.06 -43.45
C LYS A 85 -4.17 15.22 -43.47
N THR A 86 -3.64 15.92 -44.48
CA THR A 86 -2.19 16.06 -44.71
C THR A 86 -1.70 17.50 -44.57
N ASP A 87 -2.62 18.46 -44.47
CA ASP A 87 -2.36 19.88 -44.31
C ASP A 87 -1.66 20.22 -42.97
N PRO A 88 -0.79 21.25 -42.92
CA PRO A 88 -0.09 21.65 -41.71
C PRO A 88 -1.04 22.01 -40.55
N ALA A 89 -2.15 22.71 -40.86
CA ALA A 89 -3.13 23.15 -39.88
C ALA A 89 -3.79 21.97 -39.15
N SER A 90 -4.22 20.92 -39.87
CA SER A 90 -4.77 19.71 -39.26
C SER A 90 -3.74 18.92 -38.46
N ARG A 91 -2.45 18.94 -38.85
CA ARG A 91 -1.38 18.31 -38.06
C ARG A 91 -1.14 19.06 -36.74
N GLU A 92 -1.16 20.39 -36.77
CA GLU A 92 -1.11 21.20 -35.55
C GLU A 92 -2.35 21.02 -34.68
N ALA A 93 -3.54 21.04 -35.25
CA ALA A 93 -4.80 20.83 -34.53
C ALA A 93 -4.83 19.45 -33.86
N MET A 94 -4.46 18.38 -34.57
CA MET A 94 -4.29 17.04 -34.02
C MET A 94 -3.27 17.01 -32.87
N SER A 95 -2.15 17.71 -33.00
CA SER A 95 -1.12 17.80 -31.94
C SER A 95 -1.63 18.53 -30.69
N ARG A 96 -2.40 19.62 -30.88
CA ARG A 96 -3.03 20.38 -29.80
C ARG A 96 -4.13 19.57 -29.09
N GLU A 97 -5.05 18.95 -29.85
CA GLU A 97 -6.07 18.05 -29.30
C GLU A 97 -5.45 16.86 -28.57
N MET A 98 -4.36 16.28 -29.09
CA MET A 98 -3.62 15.19 -28.44
C MET A 98 -3.03 15.62 -27.08
N MET A 99 -2.42 16.81 -27.01
CA MET A 99 -1.89 17.35 -25.76
C MET A 99 -2.99 17.75 -24.76
N GLU A 100 -4.12 18.28 -25.24
CA GLU A 100 -5.28 18.58 -24.41
C GLU A 100 -5.93 17.28 -23.86
N LEU A 101 -6.03 16.24 -24.69
CA LEU A 101 -6.51 14.91 -24.31
C LEU A 101 -5.64 14.28 -23.21
N TYR A 102 -4.31 14.36 -23.32
CA TYR A 102 -3.41 13.94 -22.24
C TYR A 102 -3.64 14.75 -20.96
N ARG A 103 -3.78 16.09 -21.08
CA ARG A 103 -3.99 16.99 -19.94
C ARG A 103 -5.33 16.75 -19.23
N LYS A 104 -6.42 16.51 -19.98
CA LYS A 104 -7.75 16.16 -19.44
C LYS A 104 -7.71 14.90 -18.58
N HIS A 105 -6.89 13.91 -18.96
CA HIS A 105 -6.70 12.67 -18.21
C HIS A 105 -5.63 12.75 -17.10
N GLY A 106 -5.01 13.92 -16.87
CA GLY A 106 -3.91 14.06 -15.91
C GLY A 106 -2.64 13.28 -16.28
N THR A 107 -2.48 12.93 -17.56
CA THR A 107 -1.37 12.09 -18.07
C THR A 107 -0.29 12.93 -18.76
N ASN A 108 0.93 12.39 -18.84
CA ASN A 108 2.03 13.02 -19.54
C ASN A 108 2.88 11.95 -20.27
N PRO A 109 3.06 12.02 -21.60
CA PRO A 109 3.86 11.05 -22.34
C PRO A 109 5.32 10.98 -21.85
N PHE A 110 5.92 12.09 -21.41
CA PHE A 110 7.30 12.11 -20.90
C PHE A 110 7.48 11.35 -19.57
N ALA A 111 6.41 11.12 -18.81
CA ALA A 111 6.50 10.30 -17.59
C ALA A 111 6.87 8.83 -17.89
N SER A 112 6.68 8.37 -19.14
CA SER A 112 7.05 7.02 -19.58
C SER A 112 8.55 6.84 -19.86
N CYS A 113 9.27 7.91 -20.25
CA CYS A 113 10.72 7.86 -20.53
C CYS A 113 11.60 8.33 -19.36
N LEU A 114 10.99 8.86 -18.29
CA LEU A 114 11.63 9.23 -17.03
C LEU A 114 12.62 8.18 -16.44
N PRO A 115 12.38 6.85 -16.47
CA PRO A 115 13.37 5.90 -15.95
C PRO A 115 14.67 5.90 -16.74
N LEU A 116 14.60 5.99 -18.07
CA LEU A 116 15.78 6.00 -18.93
C LEU A 116 16.61 7.27 -18.70
N LEU A 117 15.92 8.42 -18.57
CA LEU A 117 16.57 9.69 -18.25
C LEU A 117 17.29 9.64 -16.90
N LEU A 118 16.64 9.17 -15.82
CA LEU A 118 17.27 9.10 -14.50
C LEU A 118 18.36 8.01 -14.39
N GLN A 119 18.25 6.90 -15.14
CA GLN A 119 19.28 5.87 -15.15
C GLN A 119 20.53 6.32 -15.93
N SER A 120 20.39 7.20 -16.93
CA SER A 120 21.49 7.59 -17.82
C SER A 120 22.75 8.13 -17.13
N PRO A 121 22.72 9.00 -16.10
CA PRO A 121 23.95 9.49 -15.46
C PRO A 121 24.65 8.39 -14.65
N ILE A 122 23.89 7.42 -14.12
CA ILE A 122 24.41 6.29 -13.35
C ILE A 122 25.13 5.31 -14.31
N PHE A 123 24.53 5.05 -15.48
CA PHE A 123 25.17 4.27 -16.55
C PHE A 123 26.46 4.95 -17.04
N PHE A 124 26.43 6.25 -17.36
CA PHE A 124 27.63 6.97 -17.81
C PHE A 124 28.71 7.05 -16.73
N ALA A 125 28.33 7.19 -15.46
CA ALA A 125 29.26 7.13 -14.33
C ALA A 125 29.95 5.76 -14.22
N LEU A 126 29.19 4.65 -14.24
CA LEU A 126 29.76 3.30 -14.22
C LEU A 126 30.64 3.02 -15.44
N PHE A 127 30.17 3.37 -16.64
CA PHE A 127 30.94 3.22 -17.86
C PHE A 127 32.29 3.94 -17.76
N ARG A 128 32.30 5.19 -17.27
CA ARG A 128 33.52 5.97 -17.08
C ARG A 128 34.42 5.43 -15.97
N VAL A 129 33.87 4.92 -14.86
CA VAL A 129 34.67 4.24 -13.82
C VAL A 129 35.39 3.04 -14.41
N LEU A 130 34.70 2.17 -15.15
CA LEU A 130 35.29 0.98 -15.77
C LEU A 130 36.27 1.31 -16.91
N TYR A 131 35.97 2.32 -17.71
CA TYR A 131 36.80 2.74 -18.85
C TYR A 131 38.12 3.40 -18.42
N GLU A 132 38.13 4.14 -17.31
CA GLU A 132 39.32 4.81 -16.79
C GLU A 132 40.17 3.92 -15.86
N LEU A 133 39.75 2.66 -15.57
CA LEU A 133 40.52 1.74 -14.71
C LEU A 133 42.00 1.59 -15.10
N PRO A 134 42.38 1.40 -16.39
CA PRO A 134 43.80 1.26 -16.75
C PRO A 134 44.60 2.52 -16.43
N ARG A 135 44.08 3.72 -16.75
CA ARG A 135 44.74 4.99 -16.42
C ARG A 135 44.84 5.22 -14.91
N LEU A 136 43.84 4.77 -14.15
CA LEU A 136 43.85 4.88 -12.70
C LEU A 136 44.89 3.94 -12.07
N ALA A 137 45.04 2.71 -12.60
CA ALA A 137 46.08 1.75 -12.23
C ALA A 137 47.50 2.23 -12.60
N GLU A 138 47.66 2.84 -13.77
CA GLU A 138 48.90 3.48 -14.22
C GLU A 138 49.29 4.72 -13.41
N GLY A 139 48.32 5.39 -12.78
CA GLY A 139 48.49 6.73 -12.18
C GLY A 139 48.49 7.87 -13.20
N THR A 140 47.92 7.64 -14.39
CA THR A 140 47.79 8.61 -15.50
C THR A 140 46.41 9.27 -15.56
N TYR A 141 45.49 8.95 -14.64
CA TYR A 141 44.13 9.52 -14.58
C TYR A 141 44.16 11.05 -14.28
N PRO A 142 43.70 11.92 -15.18
CA PRO A 142 44.08 13.35 -15.19
C PRO A 142 43.30 14.25 -14.21
N ARG A 143 42.62 13.69 -13.20
CA ARG A 143 41.70 14.44 -12.32
C ARG A 143 41.98 14.30 -10.82
N ALA A 144 42.47 13.14 -10.37
CA ALA A 144 42.78 12.83 -8.98
C ALA A 144 43.53 11.49 -8.90
N ASP A 145 44.17 11.17 -7.77
CA ASP A 145 44.84 9.88 -7.56
C ASP A 145 43.87 8.70 -7.32
N SER A 146 42.56 8.99 -7.20
CA SER A 146 41.50 8.02 -6.91
C SER A 146 40.15 8.47 -7.46
N ILE A 147 39.22 7.53 -7.65
CA ILE A 147 37.80 7.82 -7.89
C ILE A 147 37.03 7.41 -6.61
N GLY A 148 36.99 8.31 -5.63
CA GLY A 148 36.46 7.98 -4.31
C GLY A 148 37.34 6.93 -3.62
N PRO A 149 36.78 5.82 -3.10
CA PRO A 149 37.59 4.75 -2.53
C PRO A 149 38.20 3.80 -3.57
N MET A 150 37.97 3.99 -4.87
CA MET A 150 38.72 3.29 -5.91
C MET A 150 40.10 3.94 -6.02
N THR A 151 41.07 3.37 -5.29
CA THR A 151 42.48 3.77 -5.35
C THR A 151 43.18 3.17 -6.58
N ARG A 152 44.42 3.57 -6.81
CA ARG A 152 45.30 3.00 -7.85
C ARG A 152 45.46 1.49 -7.72
N GLU A 153 45.62 0.98 -6.50
CA GLU A 153 45.85 -0.44 -6.20
C GLU A 153 44.59 -1.26 -6.47
N LEU A 154 43.42 -0.75 -6.04
CA LEU A 154 42.12 -1.37 -6.32
C LEU A 154 41.78 -1.31 -7.81
N ALA A 155 42.16 -0.24 -8.51
CA ALA A 155 42.00 -0.15 -9.96
C ALA A 155 42.87 -1.18 -10.71
N ALA A 156 44.12 -1.38 -10.28
CA ALA A 156 45.01 -2.41 -10.83
C ALA A 156 44.48 -3.83 -10.57
N GLN A 157 43.94 -4.09 -9.39
CA GLN A 157 43.26 -5.36 -9.08
C GLN A 157 42.02 -5.58 -9.96
N ALA A 158 41.17 -4.55 -10.14
CA ALA A 158 39.96 -4.62 -10.96
C ALA A 158 40.23 -4.75 -12.48
N GLU A 159 41.37 -4.23 -12.97
CA GLU A 159 41.83 -4.36 -14.35
C GLU A 159 42.29 -5.80 -14.63
N ALA A 160 43.19 -6.33 -13.79
CA ALA A 160 43.71 -7.70 -13.90
C ALA A 160 42.67 -8.79 -13.61
N ALA A 161 41.52 -8.44 -13.02
CA ALA A 161 40.48 -9.37 -12.61
C ALA A 161 39.76 -10.02 -13.81
N THR A 162 39.99 -11.33 -14.01
CA THR A 162 39.39 -12.10 -15.11
C THR A 162 38.23 -12.99 -14.70
N ILE A 163 37.28 -13.19 -15.62
CA ILE A 163 36.09 -14.03 -15.50
C ILE A 163 36.12 -15.03 -16.65
N PHE A 164 36.16 -16.33 -16.32
CA PHE A 164 36.41 -17.40 -17.29
C PHE A 164 37.64 -17.13 -18.20
N GLY A 165 38.66 -16.43 -17.67
CA GLY A 165 39.88 -16.05 -18.40
C GLY A 165 39.74 -14.82 -19.32
N ALA A 166 38.69 -14.01 -19.18
CA ALA A 166 38.50 -12.74 -19.87
C ALA A 166 38.50 -11.56 -18.86
N PRO A 167 39.33 -10.51 -19.03
CA PRO A 167 39.34 -9.35 -18.12
C PRO A 167 38.05 -8.52 -18.21
N LEU A 168 37.67 -7.87 -17.12
CA LEU A 168 36.46 -7.03 -17.03
C LEU A 168 36.49 -5.81 -17.96
N SER A 169 37.68 -5.27 -18.22
CA SER A 169 37.98 -4.21 -19.20
C SER A 169 37.87 -4.69 -20.66
N GLY A 170 38.00 -6.00 -20.89
CA GLY A 170 38.09 -6.61 -22.22
C GLY A 170 36.87 -6.38 -23.09
N THR A 171 37.10 -6.06 -24.36
CA THR A 171 36.07 -5.76 -25.37
C THR A 171 36.30 -6.65 -26.60
N PHE A 172 35.24 -7.18 -27.22
CA PHE A 172 35.34 -8.17 -28.31
C PHE A 172 36.17 -7.68 -29.51
N MET A 173 36.05 -6.40 -29.87
CA MET A 173 36.84 -5.78 -30.96
C MET A 173 38.35 -5.64 -30.64
N GLN A 174 38.74 -5.76 -29.38
CA GLN A 174 40.12 -5.63 -28.87
C GLN A 174 40.55 -6.92 -28.16
N ALA A 175 40.10 -8.07 -28.68
CA ALA A 175 40.33 -9.36 -28.04
C ALA A 175 41.73 -9.95 -28.29
N ASP A 176 42.48 -9.46 -29.29
CA ASP A 176 43.90 -9.74 -29.56
C ASP A 176 44.33 -11.22 -29.46
N GLY A 177 43.45 -12.12 -29.91
CA GLY A 177 43.65 -13.58 -29.90
C GLY A 177 43.11 -14.29 -28.65
N ASN A 178 42.76 -13.57 -27.59
CA ASN A 178 42.09 -14.13 -26.41
C ASN A 178 40.65 -14.56 -26.74
N TRP A 179 40.47 -15.87 -26.93
CA TRP A 179 39.17 -16.48 -27.22
C TRP A 179 38.18 -16.41 -26.06
N ASN A 180 38.64 -16.28 -24.81
CA ASN A 180 37.76 -16.15 -23.65
C ASN A 180 36.97 -14.84 -23.73
N ILE A 181 37.62 -13.72 -24.10
CA ILE A 181 36.95 -12.43 -24.31
C ILE A 181 35.83 -12.59 -25.35
N ARG A 182 36.10 -13.29 -26.45
CA ARG A 182 35.12 -13.53 -27.52
C ARG A 182 33.93 -14.35 -27.02
N ILE A 183 34.20 -15.48 -26.34
CA ILE A 183 33.17 -16.40 -25.83
C ILE A 183 32.31 -15.72 -24.75
N VAL A 184 32.92 -15.11 -23.74
CA VAL A 184 32.22 -14.43 -22.64
C VAL A 184 31.37 -13.26 -23.17
N THR A 185 31.92 -12.44 -24.08
CA THR A 185 31.17 -11.34 -24.69
C THR A 185 29.97 -11.85 -25.48
N VAL A 186 30.13 -12.86 -26.34
CA VAL A 186 29.01 -13.43 -27.12
C VAL A 186 27.93 -14.03 -26.22
N LEU A 187 28.31 -14.76 -25.17
CA LEU A 187 27.36 -15.32 -24.20
C LEU A 187 26.57 -14.23 -23.47
N LEU A 188 27.23 -13.16 -23.03
CA LEU A 188 26.56 -12.02 -22.38
C LEU A 188 25.65 -11.27 -23.37
N ILE A 189 26.08 -11.04 -24.62
CA ILE A 189 25.25 -10.41 -25.66
C ILE A 189 24.00 -11.26 -25.96
N ILE A 190 24.12 -12.59 -26.02
CA ILE A 190 22.98 -13.49 -26.18
C ILE A 190 22.04 -13.39 -24.97
N ALA A 191 22.56 -13.47 -23.74
CA ALA A 191 21.78 -13.36 -22.51
C ALA A 191 21.04 -12.01 -22.41
N MET A 192 21.73 -10.91 -22.72
CA MET A 192 21.21 -9.55 -22.77
C MET A 192 20.12 -9.39 -23.85
N SER A 193 20.31 -9.98 -25.03
CA SER A 193 19.33 -9.93 -26.13
C SER A 193 18.08 -10.76 -25.82
N VAL A 194 18.25 -11.98 -25.29
CA VAL A 194 17.14 -12.85 -24.87
C VAL A 194 16.33 -12.21 -23.75
N THR A 195 16.97 -11.69 -22.71
CA THR A 195 16.29 -11.03 -21.57
C THR A 195 15.60 -9.71 -21.97
N THR A 196 16.16 -8.96 -22.92
CA THR A 196 15.47 -7.80 -23.53
C THR A 196 14.21 -8.27 -24.26
N PHE A 197 14.35 -9.28 -25.14
CA PHE A 197 13.26 -9.77 -25.97
C PHE A 197 12.12 -10.38 -25.14
N THR A 198 12.42 -11.19 -24.12
CA THR A 198 11.40 -11.77 -23.23
C THR A 198 10.64 -10.68 -22.47
N THR A 199 11.36 -9.71 -21.89
CA THR A 199 10.75 -8.58 -21.14
C THR A 199 9.85 -7.74 -22.05
N GLN A 200 10.35 -7.34 -23.22
CA GLN A 200 9.61 -6.51 -24.18
C GLN A 200 8.41 -7.26 -24.78
N ARG A 201 8.54 -8.58 -25.05
CA ARG A 201 7.44 -9.44 -25.50
C ARG A 201 6.40 -9.66 -24.40
N GLN A 202 6.80 -9.76 -23.14
CA GLN A 202 5.89 -9.91 -22.00
C GLN A 202 5.07 -8.63 -21.80
N LEU A 203 5.73 -7.46 -21.82
CA LEU A 203 5.08 -6.15 -21.71
C LEU A 203 4.05 -5.94 -22.82
N THR A 204 4.43 -6.20 -24.08
CA THR A 204 3.55 -5.96 -25.24
C THR A 204 2.45 -7.01 -25.39
N MET A 205 2.77 -8.31 -25.31
CA MET A 205 1.82 -9.38 -25.70
C MET A 205 0.92 -9.88 -24.55
N LYS A 206 1.27 -9.64 -23.28
CA LYS A 206 0.46 -10.08 -22.12
C LYS A 206 -0.15 -8.94 -21.30
N ASN A 207 0.48 -7.76 -21.30
CA ASN A 207 0.12 -6.63 -20.43
C ASN A 207 -0.35 -5.40 -21.22
N MET A 208 -1.04 -5.62 -22.33
CA MET A 208 -1.77 -4.60 -23.09
C MET A 208 -3.12 -5.17 -23.57
N PRO A 209 -4.18 -4.37 -23.67
CA PRO A 209 -5.45 -4.80 -24.23
C PRO A 209 -5.34 -5.04 -25.76
N PRO A 210 -6.09 -5.99 -26.35
CA PRO A 210 -6.02 -6.30 -27.79
C PRO A 210 -6.27 -5.09 -28.72
N ALA A 211 -7.06 -4.12 -28.28
CA ALA A 211 -7.30 -2.87 -29.01
C ALA A 211 -6.03 -1.99 -29.12
N ALA A 212 -5.15 -2.02 -28.12
CA ALA A 212 -3.88 -1.29 -28.12
C ALA A 212 -2.77 -1.99 -28.92
N LEU A 213 -3.00 -3.20 -29.45
CA LEU A 213 -2.09 -3.91 -30.35
C LEU A 213 -2.22 -3.46 -31.83
N GLN A 214 -3.08 -2.47 -32.10
CA GLN A 214 -3.41 -1.95 -33.42
C GLN A 214 -2.99 -0.47 -33.55
N GLY A 215 -2.70 -0.03 -34.79
CA GLY A 215 -2.31 1.35 -35.08
C GLY A 215 -0.81 1.67 -34.92
N PRO A 216 -0.40 2.93 -35.17
CA PRO A 216 1.01 3.30 -35.34
C PRO A 216 1.88 3.05 -34.11
N MET A 217 1.37 3.31 -32.91
CA MET A 217 2.11 3.12 -31.65
C MET A 217 2.41 1.64 -31.39
N ALA A 218 1.45 0.76 -31.67
CA ALA A 218 1.66 -0.69 -31.58
C ALA A 218 2.69 -1.19 -32.61
N GLN A 219 2.69 -0.60 -33.82
CA GLN A 219 3.69 -0.91 -34.84
C GLN A 219 5.08 -0.43 -34.43
N GLN A 220 5.22 0.76 -33.83
CA GLN A 220 6.47 1.26 -33.27
C GLN A 220 7.02 0.33 -32.17
N GLN A 221 6.16 -0.14 -31.26
CA GLN A 221 6.53 -1.10 -30.21
C GLN A 221 6.95 -2.47 -30.77
N LYS A 222 6.27 -2.95 -31.83
CA LYS A 222 6.64 -4.19 -32.55
C LYS A 222 7.97 -4.06 -33.28
N ILE A 223 8.23 -2.92 -33.92
CA ILE A 223 9.54 -2.61 -34.52
C ILE A 223 10.62 -2.62 -33.44
N LEU A 224 10.41 -1.92 -32.31
CA LEU A 224 11.36 -1.89 -31.20
C LEU A 224 11.65 -3.29 -30.63
N LEU A 225 10.62 -4.15 -30.50
CA LEU A 225 10.77 -5.54 -30.02
C LEU A 225 11.74 -6.38 -30.86
N TYR A 226 11.75 -6.24 -32.17
CA TYR A 226 12.62 -7.03 -33.06
C TYR A 226 13.93 -6.33 -33.43
N VAL A 227 13.94 -4.99 -33.54
CA VAL A 227 15.14 -4.23 -33.88
C VAL A 227 16.09 -4.07 -32.70
N LEU A 228 15.58 -3.86 -31.47
CA LEU A 228 16.45 -3.60 -30.31
C LEU A 228 17.40 -4.78 -29.97
N PRO A 229 16.97 -6.06 -30.00
CA PRO A 229 17.88 -7.19 -29.83
C PRO A 229 18.95 -7.29 -30.94
N LEU A 230 18.63 -6.90 -32.18
CA LEU A 230 19.60 -6.88 -33.29
C LEU A 230 20.61 -5.74 -33.14
N VAL A 231 20.15 -4.56 -32.70
CA VAL A 231 21.04 -3.45 -32.32
C VAL A 231 21.96 -3.86 -31.18
N PHE A 232 21.46 -4.55 -30.15
CA PHE A 232 22.29 -5.10 -29.08
C PHE A 232 23.26 -6.19 -29.54
N ALA A 233 22.86 -7.07 -30.47
CA ALA A 233 23.77 -8.05 -31.06
C ALA A 233 24.95 -7.41 -31.82
N PHE A 234 24.69 -6.33 -32.58
CA PHE A 234 25.72 -5.64 -33.36
C PHE A 234 26.55 -4.63 -32.54
N SER A 235 25.92 -3.88 -31.64
CA SER A 235 26.63 -2.88 -30.81
C SER A 235 27.38 -3.51 -29.62
N GLY A 236 26.86 -4.63 -29.09
CA GLY A 236 27.36 -5.29 -27.88
C GLY A 236 28.88 -5.57 -27.89
N VAL A 237 29.44 -5.89 -29.05
CA VAL A 237 30.87 -6.21 -29.25
C VAL A 237 31.82 -5.03 -29.01
N ASN A 238 31.30 -3.81 -28.87
CA ASN A 238 32.06 -2.58 -28.61
C ASN A 238 32.04 -2.15 -27.14
N PHE A 239 31.36 -2.90 -26.26
CA PHE A 239 31.30 -2.62 -24.82
C PHE A 239 32.19 -3.58 -24.02
N PRO A 240 32.86 -3.10 -22.94
CA PRO A 240 33.59 -3.95 -22.02
C PRO A 240 32.71 -5.01 -21.34
N ILE A 241 33.29 -6.16 -21.00
CA ILE A 241 32.62 -7.27 -20.32
C ILE A 241 31.92 -6.81 -19.02
N GLY A 242 32.53 -5.94 -18.22
CA GLY A 242 31.90 -5.38 -17.01
C GLY A 242 30.60 -4.59 -17.30
N VAL A 243 30.55 -3.89 -18.44
CA VAL A 243 29.34 -3.15 -18.89
C VAL A 243 28.26 -4.11 -19.39
N LEU A 244 28.64 -5.20 -20.05
CA LEU A 244 27.72 -6.27 -20.47
C LEU A 244 27.17 -7.06 -19.27
N ILE A 245 27.94 -7.25 -18.21
CA ILE A 245 27.49 -7.81 -16.92
C ILE A 245 26.48 -6.88 -16.25
N TYR A 246 26.78 -5.57 -16.18
CA TYR A 246 25.83 -4.56 -15.70
C TYR A 246 24.51 -4.61 -16.48
N TRP A 247 24.57 -4.68 -17.81
CA TRP A 247 23.39 -4.64 -18.68
C TRP A 247 22.57 -5.93 -18.57
N THR A 248 23.23 -7.09 -18.53
CA THR A 248 22.57 -8.40 -18.33
C THR A 248 21.87 -8.45 -16.98
N THR A 249 22.53 -7.99 -15.91
CA THR A 249 21.93 -7.89 -14.56
C THR A 249 20.76 -6.91 -14.54
N THR A 250 20.92 -5.75 -15.18
CA THR A 250 19.87 -4.74 -15.35
C THR A 250 18.65 -5.31 -16.08
N ASN A 251 18.85 -6.13 -17.11
CA ASN A 251 17.76 -6.79 -17.83
C ASN A 251 17.11 -7.91 -17.01
N LEU A 252 17.88 -8.75 -16.31
CA LEU A 252 17.37 -9.79 -15.42
C LEU A 252 16.51 -9.19 -14.30
N TRP A 253 16.97 -8.10 -13.67
CA TRP A 253 16.18 -7.35 -12.70
C TRP A 253 14.90 -6.80 -13.35
N SER A 254 14.99 -6.12 -14.50
CA SER A 254 13.81 -5.63 -15.22
C SER A 254 12.81 -6.75 -15.54
N MET A 255 13.28 -7.94 -15.94
CA MET A 255 12.44 -9.09 -16.24
C MET A 255 11.70 -9.61 -15.01
N GLY A 256 12.40 -9.79 -13.87
CA GLY A 256 11.80 -10.20 -12.60
C GLY A 256 10.82 -9.16 -12.05
N GLN A 257 11.23 -7.89 -12.05
CA GLN A 257 10.41 -6.74 -11.65
C GLN A 257 9.14 -6.63 -12.52
N GLN A 258 9.25 -6.85 -13.84
CA GLN A 258 8.12 -6.83 -14.77
C GLN A 258 7.21 -8.04 -14.56
N PHE A 259 7.76 -9.24 -14.31
CA PHE A 259 6.97 -10.43 -13.98
C PHE A 259 6.16 -10.25 -12.69
N TYR A 260 6.78 -9.71 -11.63
CA TYR A 260 6.08 -9.36 -10.39
C TYR A 260 5.00 -8.29 -10.63
N THR A 261 5.35 -7.20 -11.32
CA THR A 261 4.44 -6.09 -11.62
C THR A 261 3.21 -6.55 -12.38
N ILE A 262 3.38 -7.34 -13.44
CA ILE A 262 2.25 -7.86 -14.24
C ILE A 262 1.38 -8.82 -13.42
N ARG A 263 1.96 -9.60 -12.49
CA ARG A 263 1.24 -10.59 -11.69
C ARG A 263 0.48 -10.00 -10.49
N ARG A 264 0.97 -8.91 -9.91
CA ARG A 264 0.34 -8.19 -8.78
C ARG A 264 -0.52 -7.01 -9.22
N MET A 265 -0.14 -6.30 -10.29
CA MET A 265 -0.83 -5.11 -10.77
C MET A 265 -0.82 -5.03 -12.32
N PRO A 266 -1.63 -5.86 -13.00
CA PRO A 266 -1.73 -5.87 -14.46
C PRO A 266 -2.24 -4.56 -15.05
N ALA A 267 -2.16 -4.43 -16.38
CA ALA A 267 -2.77 -3.34 -17.12
C ALA A 267 -4.30 -3.56 -17.29
N PRO A 268 -5.14 -2.51 -17.13
CA PRO A 268 -6.57 -2.60 -17.41
C PRO A 268 -6.87 -3.10 -18.84
N GLY A 269 -7.88 -3.97 -18.97
CA GLY A 269 -8.29 -4.62 -20.21
C GLY A 269 -7.31 -5.66 -20.78
N SER A 270 -6.24 -6.01 -20.05
CA SER A 270 -5.22 -6.96 -20.52
C SER A 270 -5.51 -8.41 -20.14
N GLN A 271 -4.91 -9.36 -20.87
CA GLN A 271 -4.98 -10.79 -20.53
C GLN A 271 -4.42 -11.09 -19.12
N ALA A 272 -3.46 -10.30 -18.64
CA ALA A 272 -2.94 -10.42 -17.29
C ALA A 272 -3.94 -9.98 -16.21
N GLU A 273 -4.86 -9.06 -16.51
CA GLU A 273 -5.96 -8.68 -15.61
C GLU A 273 -7.01 -9.77 -15.55
N ALA A 274 -7.43 -10.31 -16.71
CA ALA A 274 -8.35 -11.45 -16.76
C ALA A 274 -7.80 -12.65 -15.96
N ALA A 275 -6.52 -12.98 -16.12
CA ALA A 275 -5.84 -14.03 -15.36
C ALA A 275 -5.62 -13.68 -13.86
N LEU A 276 -5.69 -12.41 -13.46
CA LEU A 276 -5.72 -12.02 -12.05
C LEU A 276 -7.12 -12.19 -11.47
N LYS A 277 -8.16 -11.75 -12.19
CA LYS A 277 -9.57 -11.92 -11.80
C LYS A 277 -9.94 -13.40 -11.68
N GLU A 278 -9.57 -14.23 -12.66
CA GLU A 278 -9.73 -15.69 -12.58
C GLU A 278 -9.01 -16.30 -11.37
N ARG A 279 -7.83 -15.77 -11.00
CA ARG A 279 -7.10 -16.21 -9.80
C ARG A 279 -7.72 -15.74 -8.49
N LYS A 280 -8.27 -14.52 -8.41
CA LYS A 280 -9.05 -14.07 -7.23
C LYS A 280 -10.32 -14.92 -7.09
N ALA A 281 -11.11 -15.07 -8.17
CA ALA A 281 -12.30 -15.93 -8.19
C ALA A 281 -11.99 -17.39 -7.80
N ARG A 282 -10.87 -17.96 -8.28
CA ARG A 282 -10.41 -19.31 -7.89
C ARG A 282 -9.85 -19.40 -6.45
N LYS A 283 -9.46 -18.28 -5.81
CA LYS A 283 -9.16 -18.23 -4.35
C LYS A 283 -10.46 -18.15 -3.56
N ALA A 284 -11.40 -17.28 -3.94
CA ALA A 284 -12.69 -17.09 -3.30
C ALA A 284 -13.54 -18.38 -3.34
N ALA A 285 -13.70 -19.00 -4.52
CA ALA A 285 -14.40 -20.27 -4.69
C ALA A 285 -13.72 -21.47 -4.00
N ARG A 286 -12.52 -21.30 -3.43
CA ARG A 286 -11.87 -22.27 -2.52
C ARG A 286 -12.06 -21.95 -1.04
N ARG A 287 -12.43 -20.70 -0.69
CA ARG A 287 -12.85 -20.24 0.65
C ARG A 287 -14.39 -20.19 0.79
N GLY A 288 -15.13 -20.95 -0.02
CA GLY A 288 -16.62 -20.95 -0.03
C GLY A 288 -17.30 -19.68 -0.58
N VAL A 289 -16.62 -18.53 -0.60
CA VAL A 289 -17.19 -17.25 -1.02
C VAL A 289 -17.40 -17.20 -2.54
N SER A 290 -18.66 -17.11 -2.96
CA SER A 290 -19.04 -16.76 -4.33
C SER A 290 -18.96 -15.25 -4.54
N ILE A 291 -17.90 -14.78 -5.21
CA ILE A 291 -17.93 -13.44 -5.83
C ILE A 291 -18.92 -13.54 -7.00
N GLU A 292 -20.09 -12.92 -6.87
CA GLU A 292 -20.98 -12.73 -8.03
C GLU A 292 -20.28 -11.85 -9.07
N GLU A 293 -20.40 -12.21 -10.34
CA GLU A 293 -19.85 -11.40 -11.42
C GLU A 293 -20.69 -10.13 -11.57
N ASP A 294 -20.20 -8.99 -11.07
CA ASP A 294 -20.58 -7.71 -11.65
C ASP A 294 -20.02 -7.67 -13.08
N ALA A 295 -20.81 -8.24 -13.99
CA ALA A 295 -20.66 -8.16 -15.44
C ALA A 295 -21.06 -6.75 -15.94
N GLY A 296 -20.52 -5.74 -15.25
CA GLY A 296 -20.58 -4.31 -15.52
C GLY A 296 -20.03 -4.00 -16.90
N THR A 297 -20.83 -4.33 -17.91
CA THR A 297 -20.65 -3.90 -19.29
C THR A 297 -20.45 -2.39 -19.26
N VAL A 298 -19.43 -1.90 -19.96
CA VAL A 298 -19.14 -0.46 -20.03
C VAL A 298 -20.28 0.24 -20.77
N ALA A 299 -21.32 0.58 -20.00
CA ALA A 299 -22.45 1.37 -20.44
C ALA A 299 -21.92 2.76 -20.75
N VAL A 300 -21.79 3.04 -22.05
CA VAL A 300 -21.45 4.38 -22.54
C VAL A 300 -22.41 5.37 -21.89
N ILE A 301 -21.86 6.37 -21.19
CA ILE A 301 -22.62 7.51 -20.67
C ILE A 301 -23.03 8.38 -21.87
N ASP A 302 -24.04 7.90 -22.60
CA ASP A 302 -24.66 8.55 -23.74
C ASP A 302 -25.59 9.65 -23.19
N GLU A 303 -24.99 10.79 -22.84
CA GLU A 303 -25.66 11.93 -22.18
C GLU A 303 -26.69 12.59 -23.09
N LYS A 304 -27.86 11.95 -23.22
CA LYS A 304 -28.99 12.50 -23.97
C LYS A 304 -29.59 13.68 -23.20
N PRO A 305 -29.75 14.85 -23.84
CA PRO A 305 -30.26 16.04 -23.18
C PRO A 305 -31.68 15.80 -22.67
N ARG A 306 -31.97 16.26 -21.45
CA ARG A 306 -33.24 16.02 -20.75
C ARG A 306 -34.42 16.66 -21.49
N GLY A 307 -35.16 15.86 -22.24
CA GLY A 307 -36.44 16.23 -22.81
C GLY A 307 -37.47 16.59 -21.73
N GLN A 308 -38.29 17.60 -22.01
CA GLN A 308 -39.30 18.13 -21.08
C GLN A 308 -40.41 17.08 -20.84
N ARG A 309 -40.62 16.67 -19.59
CA ARG A 309 -41.58 15.61 -19.23
C ARG A 309 -42.99 16.18 -19.02
N GLU A 310 -43.91 15.85 -19.93
CA GLU A 310 -45.33 16.21 -19.78
C GLU A 310 -46.00 15.48 -18.59
N GLN A 311 -47.04 16.13 -18.03
CA GLN A 311 -47.81 15.60 -16.89
C GLN A 311 -49.05 14.80 -17.35
N PRO A 312 -49.23 13.55 -16.91
CA PRO A 312 -50.52 12.86 -17.01
C PRO A 312 -51.55 13.47 -16.03
N LYS A 313 -52.72 13.86 -16.54
CA LYS A 313 -53.82 14.37 -15.69
C LYS A 313 -54.52 13.25 -14.90
N ARG A 314 -54.97 13.58 -13.69
CA ARG A 314 -55.83 12.72 -12.83
C ARG A 314 -57.17 12.37 -13.49
N LYS A 315 -57.74 11.25 -13.05
CA LYS A 315 -59.19 10.98 -12.96
C LYS A 315 -59.51 10.29 -11.62
N ASP A 316 -60.76 10.37 -11.17
CA ASP A 316 -61.10 10.19 -9.74
C ASP A 316 -62.04 9.00 -9.43
N ARG A 317 -61.87 8.45 -8.20
CA ARG A 317 -62.91 8.09 -7.21
C ARG A 317 -63.93 6.95 -7.44
N ALA A 318 -63.75 5.87 -6.67
CA ALA A 318 -64.77 5.14 -5.87
C ALA A 318 -64.05 4.47 -4.67
N LYS A 319 -64.48 4.46 -3.39
CA LYS A 319 -65.71 3.94 -2.70
C LYS A 319 -65.94 2.42 -2.90
N ALA A 320 -66.10 1.54 -1.88
CA ALA A 320 -65.97 1.66 -0.41
C ALA A 320 -65.84 0.27 0.32
N ARG A 321 -65.63 0.31 1.65
CA ARG A 321 -65.61 -0.75 2.72
C ARG A 321 -66.93 -1.57 2.88
N PRO A 322 -67.08 -2.58 3.82
CA PRO A 322 -66.12 -3.42 4.62
C PRO A 322 -66.53 -4.94 4.80
N ALA A 323 -65.78 -5.72 5.66
CA ALA A 323 -66.24 -6.74 6.66
C ALA A 323 -65.52 -8.13 6.71
N GLN A 324 -65.65 -8.85 7.84
CA GLN A 324 -65.15 -10.21 8.22
C GLN A 324 -66.36 -11.16 8.52
N PRO A 325 -66.31 -12.37 9.16
CA PRO A 325 -65.20 -13.25 9.66
C PRO A 325 -65.37 -14.80 9.42
N GLY A 326 -64.48 -15.64 10.00
CA GLY A 326 -64.57 -17.13 10.10
C GLY A 326 -63.44 -17.90 9.38
N THR A 327 -63.04 -19.16 9.71
CA THR A 327 -63.47 -20.15 10.73
C THR A 327 -62.35 -21.21 10.99
N LYS A 328 -62.37 -21.98 12.10
CA LYS A 328 -61.56 -23.22 12.34
C LYS A 328 -62.46 -24.49 12.32
N PRO A 329 -61.93 -25.72 12.08
CA PRO A 329 -61.43 -26.64 13.15
C PRO A 329 -60.14 -27.39 12.72
N GLY A 330 -59.22 -27.87 13.59
CA GLY A 330 -59.32 -28.99 14.58
C GLY A 330 -58.50 -30.22 14.05
N GLY A 331 -57.87 -31.12 14.81
CA GLY A 331 -57.60 -31.27 16.26
C GLY A 331 -57.51 -32.76 16.68
N ARG A 332 -56.43 -33.22 17.35
CA ARG A 332 -56.30 -34.53 18.06
C ARG A 332 -54.99 -34.67 18.87
N ASP A 333 -55.03 -35.52 19.91
CA ASP A 333 -54.00 -35.83 20.94
C ASP A 333 -54.29 -37.22 21.55
N PRO A 334 -53.46 -37.83 22.44
CA PRO A 334 -52.01 -37.69 22.69
C PRO A 334 -51.26 -39.05 22.45
N PRO A 335 -50.87 -40.00 23.38
CA PRO A 335 -50.78 -40.07 24.87
C PRO A 335 -49.47 -40.69 25.50
N GLY A 336 -48.72 -39.92 26.30
CA GLY A 336 -47.91 -40.43 27.44
C GLY A 336 -46.49 -41.02 27.19
N ALA A 337 -45.64 -41.28 28.20
CA ALA A 337 -45.68 -40.98 29.65
C ALA A 337 -44.29 -41.22 30.35
N ARG A 338 -44.20 -40.92 31.67
CA ARG A 338 -43.09 -41.15 32.67
C ARG A 338 -41.99 -40.05 32.70
N ARG A 339 -41.84 -39.29 33.81
CA ARG A 339 -41.18 -39.57 35.13
C ARG A 339 -39.64 -39.70 35.04
N ALA A 340 -38.75 -39.13 35.87
CA ALA A 340 -38.70 -38.13 36.96
C ALA A 340 -37.79 -38.63 38.13
N ALA A 341 -36.79 -37.86 38.54
CA ALA A 341 -36.00 -38.05 39.79
C ALA A 341 -35.30 -36.75 40.23
N ARG A 342 -34.94 -36.61 41.52
CA ARG A 342 -34.42 -35.37 42.15
C ARG A 342 -33.67 -35.67 43.47
N VAL A 343 -32.36 -35.37 43.58
CA VAL A 343 -31.55 -35.54 44.82
C VAL A 343 -30.48 -34.42 44.95
N ALA A 344 -30.07 -34.10 46.19
CA ALA A 344 -29.03 -33.12 46.58
C ALA A 344 -28.45 -33.51 47.98
N PRO A 345 -27.64 -32.70 48.71
CA PRO A 345 -26.25 -32.26 48.43
C PRO A 345 -25.27 -32.32 49.66
N ARG A 346 -24.00 -31.88 49.47
CA ARG A 346 -22.98 -31.49 50.51
C ARG A 346 -22.37 -32.62 51.37
N PRO A 347 -21.32 -32.40 52.22
CA PRO A 347 -20.42 -31.23 52.47
C PRO A 347 -18.93 -31.51 52.06
N GLY A 348 -17.88 -30.70 52.35
CA GLY A 348 -17.75 -29.32 52.90
C GLY A 348 -16.85 -29.18 54.16
N ARG A 349 -15.68 -28.50 54.09
CA ARG A 349 -14.86 -28.04 55.26
C ARG A 349 -13.94 -26.83 54.94
N VAL A 350 -13.16 -26.35 55.92
CA VAL A 350 -12.61 -24.96 56.01
C VAL A 350 -11.12 -24.93 56.40
N GLY A 351 -10.32 -23.94 55.94
CA GLY A 351 -8.88 -23.84 56.28
C GLY A 351 -8.15 -22.48 56.06
N ARG A 352 -8.27 -21.56 57.03
CA ARG A 352 -7.33 -20.51 57.52
C ARG A 352 -6.34 -19.75 56.58
N LEU A 353 -6.34 -18.41 56.72
CA LEU A 353 -5.18 -17.51 56.56
C LEU A 353 -4.17 -17.67 57.71
N PRO A 354 -2.87 -17.36 57.48
CA PRO A 354 -2.28 -16.04 57.81
C PRO A 354 -1.30 -15.57 56.70
N ALA A 355 -0.67 -14.39 56.65
CA ALA A 355 -0.74 -13.04 57.21
C ALA A 355 0.50 -12.28 56.64
N SER A 356 0.50 -10.95 56.52
CA SER A 356 1.65 -10.19 56.00
C SER A 356 2.82 -10.10 57.03
N PRO A 357 4.04 -9.73 56.59
CA PRO A 357 4.40 -8.30 56.68
C PRO A 357 5.30 -7.76 55.56
N GLY A 358 5.30 -6.43 55.37
CA GLY A 358 6.44 -5.69 54.80
C GLY A 358 7.29 -5.08 55.94
N PRO A 359 8.03 -3.96 55.74
CA PRO A 359 8.36 -3.25 54.50
C PRO A 359 9.88 -2.97 54.37
N ARG A 360 10.33 -2.22 53.34
CA ARG A 360 11.20 -1.01 53.49
C ARG A 360 11.66 -0.43 52.14
N VAL A 361 11.99 0.87 52.18
CA VAL A 361 12.62 1.68 51.12
C VAL A 361 13.93 2.26 51.68
N PRO A 362 14.99 2.34 50.87
CA PRO A 362 15.71 3.61 50.66
C PRO A 362 15.81 3.93 49.15
N ALA A 363 15.52 5.13 48.65
CA ALA A 363 16.07 6.47 48.93
C ALA A 363 17.34 6.79 48.10
N ASP A 364 17.13 7.63 47.08
CA ASP A 364 18.12 8.34 46.25
C ASP A 364 18.92 9.36 47.09
N PRO A 365 20.22 9.65 46.80
CA PRO A 365 20.53 10.78 45.91
C PRO A 365 21.84 10.67 45.09
N ALA A 366 21.87 11.29 43.90
CA ALA A 366 22.84 12.39 43.59
C ALA A 366 22.68 12.99 42.18
N ALA A 367 22.78 14.31 42.06
CA ALA A 367 22.70 15.03 40.79
C ALA A 367 24.01 15.76 40.42
N ARG A 368 24.24 16.02 39.12
CA ARG A 368 25.17 17.07 38.68
C ARG A 368 24.69 17.82 37.42
N ARG A 369 25.03 19.10 37.35
CA ARG A 369 24.50 20.09 36.38
C ARG A 369 25.35 20.22 35.12
N VAL A 370 24.71 20.55 34.00
CA VAL A 370 25.27 21.42 32.93
C VAL A 370 24.21 22.50 32.58
N ARG A 371 24.63 23.62 31.96
CA ARG A 371 23.85 24.85 31.78
C ARG A 371 23.22 24.97 30.38
N ALA A 372 22.32 25.93 30.21
CA ALA A 372 21.45 26.07 29.03
C ALA A 372 21.82 27.21 28.06
N ALA A 373 21.39 27.04 26.80
CA ALA A 373 21.00 28.06 25.82
C ALA A 373 20.05 27.37 24.80
N GLY A 374 19.05 27.99 24.17
CA GLY A 374 18.52 29.35 24.30
C GLY A 374 17.73 29.72 23.04
N ARG A 375 16.38 29.78 23.12
CA ARG A 375 15.49 30.25 22.01
C ARG A 375 14.31 31.07 22.56
N PRO A 376 13.76 32.05 21.80
CA PRO A 376 12.74 32.99 22.30
C PRO A 376 11.31 32.45 22.19
N THR A 377 10.34 33.16 22.77
CA THR A 377 8.98 32.69 23.04
C THR A 377 7.85 33.67 22.68
N ALA A 378 6.72 33.12 22.20
CA ALA A 378 5.36 33.70 22.25
C ALA A 378 5.12 34.97 21.38
N PRO A 379 3.91 35.56 21.28
CA PRO A 379 2.73 35.49 22.17
C PRO A 379 1.61 34.51 21.76
N THR A 380 0.68 34.27 22.69
CA THR A 380 -0.56 33.47 22.54
C THR A 380 -1.78 34.37 22.81
N PRO A 381 -2.92 34.24 22.09
CA PRO A 381 -4.17 34.95 22.40
C PRO A 381 -4.93 34.31 23.59
N PRO A 382 -5.89 35.03 24.22
CA PRO A 382 -6.48 34.67 25.52
C PRO A 382 -7.71 33.74 25.47
N ASP A 383 -8.09 33.24 26.66
CA ASP A 383 -9.24 32.37 26.92
C ASP A 383 -10.62 32.97 26.59
N ALA A 384 -11.58 32.08 26.34
CA ALA A 384 -13.02 32.33 26.52
C ALA A 384 -13.70 31.07 27.10
N SER A 385 -14.41 31.22 28.22
CA SER A 385 -15.06 30.13 28.96
C SER A 385 -16.38 29.68 28.33
N ILE A 386 -16.73 28.40 28.49
CA ILE A 386 -18.05 27.86 28.13
C ILE A 386 -19.05 28.22 29.24
N THR A 387 -20.18 28.86 28.88
CA THR A 387 -21.32 29.08 29.78
C THR A 387 -22.66 28.93 29.05
N ASP A 388 -23.45 27.98 29.56
CA ASP A 388 -24.92 27.89 29.58
C ASP A 388 -25.81 27.98 28.33
N VAL A 389 -26.94 27.26 28.45
CA VAL A 389 -28.02 27.14 27.48
C VAL A 389 -29.13 28.15 27.81
N ALA A 390 -29.50 29.00 26.85
CA ALA A 390 -30.73 29.79 26.90
C ALA A 390 -31.38 29.87 25.50
N ALA A 391 -32.72 29.87 25.47
CA ALA A 391 -33.48 29.80 24.23
C ALA A 391 -33.52 31.13 23.45
N SER A 392 -33.68 31.03 22.14
CA SER A 392 -34.30 32.08 21.32
C SER A 392 -35.40 31.47 20.45
N THR A 393 -36.51 32.19 20.31
CA THR A 393 -37.78 31.63 19.82
C THR A 393 -38.02 31.97 18.35
N ARG A 394 -38.63 31.01 17.64
CA ARG A 394 -39.13 31.06 16.25
C ARG A 394 -39.42 32.46 15.69
N GLN A 395 -38.91 32.72 14.49
CA GLN A 395 -39.79 33.15 13.40
C GLN A 395 -39.76 32.10 12.29
N VAL A 396 -40.93 31.50 12.01
CA VAL A 396 -41.17 30.65 10.84
C VAL A 396 -42.30 31.31 10.07
N ASN A 397 -42.00 31.93 8.94
CA ASN A 397 -43.04 32.39 8.03
C ASN A 397 -43.68 31.17 7.35
N GLY A 398 -45.01 31.18 7.23
CA GLY A 398 -45.76 30.07 6.66
C GLY A 398 -45.49 29.88 5.17
N GLY A 399 -44.89 28.75 4.82
CA GLY A 399 -44.88 28.17 3.48
C GLY A 399 -45.27 26.70 3.57
N GLU A 400 -46.12 26.22 2.67
CA GLU A 400 -46.77 24.90 2.81
C GLU A 400 -45.77 23.76 2.65
N MET A 401 -45.40 23.13 3.77
CA MET A 401 -44.44 22.04 3.81
C MET A 401 -45.11 20.72 3.38
N GLY A 402 -45.18 20.50 2.06
CA GLY A 402 -45.66 19.25 1.49
C GLY A 402 -44.76 18.08 1.90
N THR A 403 -45.31 17.10 2.62
CA THR A 403 -44.59 15.94 3.14
C THR A 403 -43.97 15.10 2.01
N GLN A 404 -42.65 15.16 1.89
CA GLN A 404 -41.83 14.16 1.20
C GLN A 404 -41.07 13.37 2.28
N PRO A 405 -40.85 12.06 2.09
CA PRO A 405 -40.40 11.18 3.18
C PRO A 405 -38.89 11.31 3.49
N ASP A 406 -38.53 11.15 4.76
CA ASP A 406 -37.14 11.17 5.27
C ASP A 406 -36.22 10.10 4.64
N THR A 407 -36.80 9.08 3.99
CA THR A 407 -36.10 7.92 3.41
C THR A 407 -34.97 8.25 2.43
N ALA A 408 -34.93 9.47 1.87
CA ALA A 408 -33.87 9.90 0.97
C ALA A 408 -32.56 10.29 1.71
N VAL A 409 -32.64 10.69 2.99
CA VAL A 409 -31.47 11.12 3.78
C VAL A 409 -30.73 9.91 4.35
N ASP A 410 -31.47 8.93 4.89
CA ASP A 410 -30.88 7.68 5.38
C ASP A 410 -30.19 6.90 4.25
N ALA A 411 -30.78 6.84 3.05
CA ALA A 411 -30.21 6.11 1.92
C ALA A 411 -28.84 6.64 1.46
N ASP A 412 -28.63 7.97 1.48
CA ASP A 412 -27.33 8.56 1.13
C ASP A 412 -26.32 8.54 2.28
N LEU A 413 -26.78 8.40 3.54
CA LEU A 413 -25.92 8.10 4.67
C LEU A 413 -25.43 6.64 4.61
N VAL A 414 -26.33 5.68 4.44
CA VAL A 414 -26.00 4.24 4.30
C VAL A 414 -24.99 4.05 3.18
N ARG A 415 -25.26 4.57 1.98
CA ARG A 415 -24.35 4.49 0.82
C ARG A 415 -22.94 5.04 1.09
N ARG A 416 -22.81 6.08 1.92
CA ARG A 416 -21.51 6.63 2.32
C ARG A 416 -20.80 5.77 3.38
N LEU A 417 -21.54 5.10 4.25
CA LEU A 417 -20.96 4.15 5.22
C LEU A 417 -20.55 2.84 4.54
N GLU A 418 -21.28 2.40 3.52
CA GLU A 418 -20.86 1.33 2.60
C GLU A 418 -19.55 1.72 1.90
N GLU A 419 -19.47 2.91 1.29
CA GLU A 419 -18.25 3.42 0.63
C GLU A 419 -17.06 3.59 1.61
N GLU A 420 -17.27 4.05 2.84
CA GLU A 420 -16.22 4.05 3.88
C GLU A 420 -15.76 2.63 4.23
N GLY A 421 -16.69 1.67 4.32
CA GLY A 421 -16.42 0.27 4.63
C GLY A 421 -15.63 -0.45 3.53
N GLU A 422 -16.03 -0.28 2.27
CA GLU A 422 -15.29 -0.81 1.12
C GLU A 422 -13.85 -0.29 1.08
N ILE A 423 -13.64 1.02 1.22
CA ILE A 423 -12.30 1.62 1.20
C ILE A 423 -11.43 1.15 2.38
N ALA A 424 -12.06 0.90 3.54
CA ALA A 424 -11.39 0.33 4.71
C ALA A 424 -10.98 -1.12 4.48
N ALA A 425 -11.87 -1.94 3.91
CA ALA A 425 -11.59 -3.34 3.57
C ALA A 425 -10.51 -3.47 2.49
N ASP A 426 -10.54 -2.64 1.44
CA ASP A 426 -9.51 -2.58 0.38
C ASP A 426 -8.11 -2.33 0.97
N TYR A 427 -8.01 -1.40 1.92
CA TYR A 427 -6.76 -1.08 2.63
C TYR A 427 -6.27 -2.23 3.51
N LEU A 428 -7.19 -2.92 4.20
CA LEU A 428 -6.87 -4.02 5.09
C LEU A 428 -6.55 -5.32 4.32
N GLU A 429 -7.19 -5.60 3.18
CA GLU A 429 -6.81 -6.71 2.29
C GLU A 429 -5.38 -6.50 1.78
N GLU A 430 -5.03 -5.30 1.30
CA GLU A 430 -3.66 -5.01 0.86
C GLU A 430 -2.65 -5.13 2.02
N LEU A 431 -3.01 -4.75 3.24
CA LEU A 431 -2.13 -4.90 4.42
C LEU A 431 -1.93 -6.37 4.82
N LEU A 432 -2.98 -7.19 4.85
CA LEU A 432 -2.88 -8.63 5.13
C LEU A 432 -2.05 -9.36 4.07
N ASP A 433 -2.31 -9.08 2.78
CA ASP A 433 -1.66 -9.72 1.63
C ASP A 433 -0.21 -9.22 1.40
N ILE A 434 0.20 -8.13 2.07
CA ILE A 434 1.60 -7.67 2.23
C ILE A 434 2.30 -8.31 3.43
N THR A 435 1.58 -8.53 4.54
CA THR A 435 2.15 -9.05 5.80
C THR A 435 2.18 -10.57 5.89
N ASP A 436 1.61 -11.26 4.89
CA ASP A 436 1.49 -12.73 4.82
C ASP A 436 0.72 -13.28 6.03
N LEU A 437 -0.39 -12.60 6.36
CA LEU A 437 -1.30 -12.95 7.45
C LEU A 437 -2.66 -13.37 6.88
N ASP A 438 -3.12 -14.56 7.25
CA ASP A 438 -4.46 -15.02 6.92
C ASP A 438 -5.51 -14.40 7.84
N GLY A 439 -6.53 -13.86 7.18
CA GLY A 439 -7.81 -13.43 7.73
C GLY A 439 -8.79 -13.26 6.57
N ASP A 440 -10.07 -13.24 6.88
CA ASP A 440 -11.13 -12.78 5.97
C ASP A 440 -11.78 -11.53 6.59
N ILE A 441 -12.37 -10.66 5.77
CA ILE A 441 -12.81 -9.33 6.17
C ILE A 441 -14.33 -9.23 5.99
N GLU A 442 -15.03 -8.86 7.07
CA GLU A 442 -16.46 -8.58 7.09
C GLU A 442 -16.71 -7.08 7.26
N ILE A 443 -17.78 -6.56 6.65
CA ILE A 443 -18.17 -5.14 6.65
C ILE A 443 -19.63 -5.05 7.11
N ASP A 444 -19.91 -4.16 8.07
CA ASP A 444 -21.26 -3.91 8.61
C ASP A 444 -21.44 -2.40 8.95
N ILE A 445 -22.66 -1.99 9.32
CA ILE A 445 -22.99 -0.61 9.72
C ILE A 445 -23.49 -0.58 11.17
N ASP A 446 -22.56 -0.53 12.12
CA ASP A 446 -22.86 -0.47 13.55
C ASP A 446 -23.08 0.97 14.07
N HIS A 447 -24.19 1.19 14.78
CA HIS A 447 -24.53 2.47 15.44
C HIS A 447 -24.27 3.73 14.56
N GLY A 448 -24.64 3.66 13.28
CA GLY A 448 -24.53 4.75 12.30
C GLY A 448 -23.09 5.05 11.86
N ARG A 449 -22.22 4.04 11.80
CA ARG A 449 -20.83 4.11 11.34
C ARG A 449 -20.48 2.85 10.56
N ALA A 450 -19.51 2.94 9.66
CA ALA A 450 -18.87 1.74 9.10
C ALA A 450 -18.19 0.94 10.24
N ALA A 451 -18.39 -0.37 10.24
CA ALA A 451 -17.67 -1.33 11.06
C ALA A 451 -17.00 -2.34 10.13
N VAL A 452 -15.76 -2.70 10.43
CA VAL A 452 -15.03 -3.74 9.72
C VAL A 452 -14.44 -4.69 10.75
N GLU A 453 -14.57 -6.00 10.52
CA GLU A 453 -13.96 -7.03 11.36
C GLU A 453 -13.05 -7.93 10.53
N ILE A 454 -11.86 -8.26 11.08
CA ILE A 454 -10.98 -9.28 10.51
C ILE A 454 -11.18 -10.57 11.30
N VAL A 455 -11.88 -11.52 10.69
CA VAL A 455 -12.14 -12.86 11.24
C VAL A 455 -11.05 -13.85 10.83
N ALA A 456 -10.92 -14.95 11.57
CA ALA A 456 -10.01 -16.02 11.18
C ALA A 456 -10.61 -16.79 9.99
N ALA A 457 -9.81 -17.00 8.94
CA ALA A 457 -10.19 -17.89 7.84
C ALA A 457 -10.44 -19.31 8.36
N GLU A 458 -11.33 -20.08 7.72
CA GLU A 458 -11.77 -21.41 8.23
C GLU A 458 -10.61 -22.42 8.46
N ASP A 459 -9.53 -22.32 7.66
CA ASP A 459 -8.30 -23.12 7.78
C ASP A 459 -7.13 -22.37 8.47
N GLY A 460 -7.36 -21.16 9.00
CA GLY A 460 -6.32 -20.22 9.44
C GLY A 460 -5.80 -20.43 10.87
N ASP A 461 -4.51 -20.13 11.10
CA ASP A 461 -3.94 -20.09 12.46
C ASP A 461 -4.39 -18.83 13.20
N GLU A 462 -5.24 -19.00 14.22
CA GLU A 462 -5.73 -17.95 15.12
C GLU A 462 -4.58 -17.14 15.78
N ALA A 463 -3.38 -17.72 15.94
CA ALA A 463 -2.21 -17.01 16.44
C ALA A 463 -1.66 -15.96 15.45
N SER A 464 -2.08 -15.98 14.18
CA SER A 464 -1.78 -14.94 13.19
C SER A 464 -2.48 -13.63 13.52
N LEU A 465 -3.79 -13.68 13.82
CA LEU A 465 -4.58 -12.51 14.19
C LEU A 465 -4.11 -11.86 15.49
N ARG A 466 -3.56 -12.65 16.43
CA ARG A 466 -2.96 -12.12 17.68
C ARG A 466 -1.82 -11.12 17.41
N ARG A 467 -1.18 -11.15 16.23
CA ARG A 467 -0.18 -10.15 15.81
C ARG A 467 -0.81 -8.80 15.42
N LEU A 468 -2.03 -8.82 14.88
CA LEU A 468 -2.82 -7.62 14.53
C LEU A 468 -3.47 -6.98 15.77
N ILE A 469 -3.67 -7.76 16.84
CA ILE A 469 -4.15 -7.26 18.14
C ILE A 469 -3.01 -6.57 18.91
N GLY A 470 -1.85 -7.22 19.04
CA GLY A 470 -0.76 -6.78 19.92
C GLY A 470 -0.95 -7.26 21.36
N ARG A 471 -0.21 -6.71 22.34
CA ARG A 471 -0.31 -7.19 23.73
C ARG A 471 -1.61 -6.80 24.43
N ASP A 472 -2.02 -5.55 24.27
CA ASP A 472 -3.18 -4.95 24.94
C ASP A 472 -4.07 -4.19 23.93
N GLY A 473 -4.26 -4.74 22.73
CA GLY A 473 -4.96 -4.09 21.62
C GLY A 473 -4.20 -2.95 20.93
N GLU A 474 -2.92 -2.74 21.29
CA GLU A 474 -2.08 -1.63 20.81
C GLU A 474 -1.90 -1.59 19.28
N VAL A 475 -1.83 -2.76 18.63
CA VAL A 475 -1.69 -2.85 17.16
C VAL A 475 -3.05 -2.65 16.50
N LEU A 476 -4.14 -3.12 17.11
CA LEU A 476 -5.50 -2.93 16.62
C LEU A 476 -5.94 -1.46 16.65
N ASP A 477 -5.60 -0.72 17.71
CA ASP A 477 -5.81 0.73 17.76
C ASP A 477 -4.98 1.47 16.70
N ALA A 478 -3.72 1.07 16.48
CA ALA A 478 -2.88 1.65 15.43
C ALA A 478 -3.41 1.36 14.01
N LEU A 479 -3.87 0.13 13.74
CA LEU A 479 -4.48 -0.27 12.47
C LEU A 479 -5.78 0.48 12.22
N GLN A 480 -6.61 0.70 13.25
CA GLN A 480 -7.84 1.48 13.13
C GLN A 480 -7.55 2.93 12.71
N GLU A 481 -6.58 3.60 13.33
CA GLU A 481 -6.22 4.98 12.96
C GLU A 481 -5.59 5.06 11.56
N LEU A 482 -4.73 4.09 11.19
CA LEU A 482 -4.18 4.00 9.83
C LEU A 482 -5.29 3.80 8.78
N THR A 483 -6.30 2.97 9.07
CA THR A 483 -7.43 2.72 8.17
C THR A 483 -8.34 3.94 8.06
N ARG A 484 -8.64 4.65 9.17
CA ARG A 484 -9.35 5.94 9.16
C ARG A 484 -8.62 6.99 8.31
N LEU A 485 -7.29 7.05 8.38
CA LEU A 485 -6.47 7.92 7.54
C LEU A 485 -6.48 7.50 6.07
N ALA A 486 -6.51 6.20 5.78
CA ALA A 486 -6.64 5.68 4.41
C ALA A 486 -7.99 6.05 3.78
N VAL A 487 -9.10 5.90 4.52
CA VAL A 487 -10.43 6.33 4.11
C VAL A 487 -10.47 7.85 3.91
N GLN A 488 -10.00 8.65 4.87
CA GLN A 488 -9.93 10.11 4.74
C GLN A 488 -9.10 10.56 3.53
N ALA A 489 -8.02 9.85 3.20
CA ALA A 489 -7.20 10.14 2.01
C ALA A 489 -7.88 9.82 0.66
N ARG A 490 -9.04 9.13 0.68
CA ARG A 490 -9.87 8.85 -0.50
C ARG A 490 -11.13 9.72 -0.54
N THR A 491 -11.90 9.76 0.55
CA THR A 491 -13.20 10.49 0.61
C THR A 491 -13.01 11.99 0.88
N GLY A 492 -11.92 12.39 1.53
CA GLY A 492 -11.68 13.74 2.04
C GLY A 492 -12.33 14.02 3.40
N GLU A 493 -13.31 13.22 3.83
CA GLU A 493 -14.02 13.36 5.11
C GLU A 493 -13.37 12.54 6.23
N ARG A 494 -13.55 12.96 7.49
CA ARG A 494 -13.02 12.24 8.65
C ARG A 494 -13.88 11.04 9.00
N SER A 495 -13.48 9.88 8.49
CA SER A 495 -14.12 8.60 8.80
C SER A 495 -14.28 8.35 10.30
N ARG A 496 -15.41 7.74 10.67
CA ARG A 496 -15.72 7.28 12.03
C ARG A 496 -15.72 5.75 12.17
N LEU A 497 -15.17 5.07 11.16
CA LEU A 497 -14.95 3.63 11.07
C LEU A 497 -14.53 3.00 12.40
N MET A 498 -15.08 1.85 12.74
CA MET A 498 -14.56 0.98 13.81
C MET A 498 -13.94 -0.28 13.23
N LEU A 499 -12.82 -0.74 13.80
CA LEU A 499 -12.12 -1.95 13.38
C LEU A 499 -11.99 -2.92 14.56
N ASP A 500 -12.47 -4.16 14.42
CA ASP A 500 -12.18 -5.27 15.35
C ASP A 500 -11.40 -6.40 14.64
N VAL A 501 -10.78 -7.28 15.43
CA VAL A 501 -10.02 -8.45 14.96
C VAL A 501 -10.35 -9.62 15.88
N GLY A 502 -10.97 -10.68 15.33
CA GLY A 502 -11.33 -11.90 16.07
C GLY A 502 -12.15 -11.63 17.34
N GLY A 503 -13.12 -10.72 17.27
CA GLY A 503 -13.98 -10.32 18.40
C GLY A 503 -13.26 -9.70 19.59
N HIS A 504 -12.02 -9.21 19.43
CA HIS A 504 -11.20 -8.72 20.54
C HIS A 504 -11.84 -7.55 21.30
N ARG A 505 -12.37 -6.53 20.60
CA ARG A 505 -13.07 -5.41 21.27
C ARG A 505 -14.39 -5.86 21.87
N ALA A 506 -15.09 -6.81 21.28
CA ALA A 506 -16.31 -7.38 21.86
C ALA A 506 -16.02 -8.09 23.20
N ALA A 507 -15.02 -8.98 23.22
CA ALA A 507 -14.57 -9.68 24.44
C ALA A 507 -14.04 -8.69 25.50
N ARG A 508 -13.15 -7.77 25.11
CA ARG A 508 -12.54 -6.80 26.02
C ARG A 508 -13.56 -5.81 26.60
N ARG A 509 -14.58 -5.43 25.84
CA ARG A 509 -15.72 -4.63 26.35
C ARG A 509 -16.45 -5.37 27.48
N ALA A 510 -16.68 -6.67 27.35
CA ALA A 510 -17.36 -7.45 28.39
C ALA A 510 -16.54 -7.53 29.69
N GLU A 511 -15.23 -7.73 29.59
CA GLU A 511 -14.31 -7.66 30.75
C GLU A 511 -14.37 -6.29 31.45
N LEU A 512 -14.27 -5.21 30.69
CA LEU A 512 -14.24 -3.85 31.24
C LEU A 512 -15.57 -3.43 31.86
N VAL A 513 -16.70 -3.91 31.34
CA VAL A 513 -18.02 -3.73 31.98
C VAL A 513 -18.10 -4.50 33.30
N ALA A 514 -17.45 -5.66 33.44
CA ALA A 514 -17.36 -6.37 34.72
C ALA A 514 -16.45 -5.63 35.72
N VAL A 515 -15.29 -5.14 35.28
CA VAL A 515 -14.39 -4.29 36.10
C VAL A 515 -15.09 -2.99 36.54
N ALA A 516 -15.84 -2.34 35.64
CA ALA A 516 -16.64 -1.17 35.97
C ALA A 516 -17.69 -1.48 37.05
N LYS A 517 -18.40 -2.62 36.96
CA LYS A 517 -19.40 -3.03 37.95
C LYS A 517 -18.81 -3.27 39.34
N ASP A 518 -17.70 -4.00 39.43
CA ASP A 518 -16.95 -4.17 40.70
C ASP A 518 -16.48 -2.83 41.26
N ALA A 519 -16.00 -1.92 40.41
CA ALA A 519 -15.62 -0.57 40.81
C ALA A 519 -16.80 0.26 41.34
N ILE A 520 -17.94 0.22 40.65
CA ILE A 520 -19.20 0.87 41.02
C ILE A 520 -19.71 0.36 42.38
N GLU A 521 -19.69 -0.95 42.59
CA GLU A 521 -20.10 -1.57 43.86
C GLU A 521 -19.17 -1.15 45.02
N ARG A 522 -17.85 -1.19 44.81
CA ARG A 522 -16.86 -0.76 45.81
C ARG A 522 -16.99 0.71 46.17
N VAL A 523 -17.09 1.61 45.18
CA VAL A 523 -17.24 3.06 45.40
C VAL A 523 -18.54 3.38 46.13
N ARG A 524 -19.65 2.69 45.81
CA ARG A 524 -20.93 2.82 46.54
C ARG A 524 -20.84 2.28 47.97
N ALA A 525 -20.07 1.23 48.22
CA ALA A 525 -19.93 0.62 49.54
C ALA A 525 -18.98 1.39 50.48
N SER A 526 -17.89 1.98 49.96
CA SER A 526 -16.90 2.72 50.76
C SER A 526 -17.09 4.24 50.75
N ASN A 527 -17.92 4.76 49.84
CA ASN A 527 -18.08 6.19 49.54
C ASN A 527 -16.74 6.91 49.26
N SER A 528 -15.78 6.21 48.65
CA SER A 528 -14.43 6.71 48.39
C SER A 528 -14.03 6.48 46.93
N ALA A 529 -13.35 7.45 46.31
CA ALA A 529 -12.90 7.31 44.93
C ALA A 529 -11.95 6.11 44.73
N LEU A 530 -12.22 5.29 43.71
CA LEU A 530 -11.41 4.14 43.32
C LEU A 530 -10.64 4.43 42.03
N ARG A 531 -9.33 4.19 42.04
CA ARG A 531 -8.49 4.26 40.84
C ARG A 531 -8.36 2.86 40.24
N LEU A 532 -8.61 2.75 38.94
CA LEU A 532 -8.38 1.52 38.19
C LEU A 532 -6.95 1.45 37.66
N GLU A 533 -6.59 0.32 37.05
CA GLU A 533 -5.34 0.18 36.32
C GLU A 533 -5.28 1.12 35.09
N PRO A 534 -4.08 1.45 34.58
CA PRO A 534 -3.94 2.14 33.29
C PRO A 534 -4.63 1.38 32.17
N MET A 535 -5.34 2.09 31.29
CA MET A 535 -6.07 1.48 30.17
C MET A 535 -6.22 2.49 29.02
N ASN A 536 -6.36 2.00 27.79
CA ASN A 536 -6.27 2.78 26.56
C ASN A 536 -7.50 3.70 26.33
N PRO A 537 -7.52 4.57 25.29
CA PRO A 537 -8.64 5.49 25.04
C PRO A 537 -10.00 4.81 24.82
N PHE A 538 -10.04 3.66 24.13
CA PHE A 538 -11.26 2.87 23.94
C PHE A 538 -11.72 2.24 25.26
N GLU A 539 -10.79 1.63 26.01
CA GLU A 539 -11.10 0.94 27.26
C GLU A 539 -11.66 1.89 28.32
N ARG A 540 -11.04 3.06 28.49
CA ARG A 540 -11.53 4.11 29.40
C ARG A 540 -12.94 4.55 29.04
N LYS A 541 -13.26 4.67 27.74
CA LYS A 541 -14.60 5.04 27.32
C LYS A 541 -15.64 3.99 27.75
N VAL A 542 -15.37 2.70 27.55
CA VAL A 542 -16.28 1.62 27.99
C VAL A 542 -16.57 1.71 29.50
N VAL A 543 -15.55 2.01 30.32
CA VAL A 543 -15.72 2.20 31.75
C VAL A 543 -16.47 3.50 32.07
N HIS A 544 -16.14 4.63 31.44
CA HIS A 544 -16.85 5.91 31.63
C HIS A 544 -18.34 5.80 31.28
N ASP A 545 -18.67 5.19 30.15
CA ASP A 545 -20.06 4.99 29.69
C ASP A 545 -20.84 4.15 30.73
N ALA A 546 -20.26 3.03 31.22
CA ALA A 546 -20.90 2.16 32.22
C ALA A 546 -21.01 2.78 33.63
N VAL A 547 -20.08 3.65 34.01
CA VAL A 547 -20.12 4.39 35.29
C VAL A 547 -21.17 5.51 35.25
N ALA A 548 -21.30 6.20 34.11
CA ALA A 548 -22.33 7.20 33.90
C ALA A 548 -23.74 6.58 33.87
N GLU A 549 -23.92 5.41 33.23
CA GLU A 549 -25.16 4.63 33.29
C GLU A 549 -25.54 4.25 34.74
N ALA A 550 -24.55 3.97 35.58
CA ALA A 550 -24.73 3.72 37.01
C ALA A 550 -24.91 5.00 37.87
N GLY A 551 -25.01 6.18 37.26
CA GLY A 551 -25.24 7.46 37.96
C GLY A 551 -24.09 7.90 38.86
N LEU A 552 -22.85 7.54 38.51
CA LEU A 552 -21.62 7.91 39.24
C LEU A 552 -20.71 8.79 38.36
N VAL A 553 -19.82 9.54 38.99
CA VAL A 553 -18.85 10.39 38.29
C VAL A 553 -17.57 9.61 38.00
N SER A 554 -16.91 9.88 36.86
CA SER A 554 -15.59 9.31 36.57
C SER A 554 -14.69 10.25 35.78
N ASP A 555 -13.41 10.26 36.14
CA ASP A 555 -12.37 11.12 35.58
C ASP A 555 -11.18 10.31 35.04
N SER A 556 -10.48 10.82 34.01
CA SER A 556 -9.32 10.17 33.40
C SER A 556 -7.99 10.78 33.87
N GLU A 557 -7.49 10.32 35.03
CA GLU A 557 -6.25 10.81 35.67
C GLU A 557 -4.97 10.20 35.07
N GLY A 558 -3.93 11.02 34.88
CA GLY A 558 -2.60 10.63 34.40
C GLY A 558 -2.27 11.09 32.97
N VAL A 559 -1.23 10.51 32.38
CA VAL A 559 -0.79 10.73 30.99
C VAL A 559 -0.49 9.37 30.37
N GLU A 560 -0.89 9.17 29.11
CA GLU A 560 -0.67 7.95 28.33
C GLU A 560 0.84 7.55 28.33
N PRO A 561 1.19 6.25 28.51
CA PRO A 561 0.30 5.08 28.66
C PRO A 561 -0.23 4.88 30.11
N GLN A 562 0.22 5.66 31.09
CA GLN A 562 -0.10 5.50 32.53
C GLN A 562 -1.41 6.18 32.96
N ARG A 563 -2.34 6.42 32.03
CA ARG A 563 -3.61 7.11 32.27
C ARG A 563 -4.72 6.11 32.56
N ARG A 564 -5.55 6.40 33.57
CA ARG A 564 -6.52 5.46 34.16
C ARG A 564 -7.85 6.14 34.44
N VAL A 565 -8.94 5.36 34.54
CA VAL A 565 -10.21 5.88 35.07
C VAL A 565 -10.17 5.91 36.60
N VAL A 566 -10.72 6.97 37.17
CA VAL A 566 -10.98 7.12 38.59
C VAL A 566 -12.48 7.29 38.77
N VAL A 567 -13.12 6.28 39.38
CA VAL A 567 -14.55 6.26 39.68
C VAL A 567 -14.78 6.95 41.02
N ARG A 568 -15.75 7.86 41.08
CA ARG A 568 -16.02 8.73 42.22
C ARG A 568 -17.51 8.62 42.60
N PRO A 569 -17.87 8.82 43.89
CA PRO A 569 -19.27 9.05 44.27
C PRO A 569 -19.91 10.19 43.46
N ALA A 570 -21.24 10.18 43.41
CA ALA A 570 -22.05 11.23 42.76
C ALA A 570 -22.12 12.51 43.60
#